data_AF-A0A7S3IPG0-F1
#
_entry.id   AF-A0A7S3IPG0-F1
#
_cell.length_a   1.000
_cell.length_b   1.000
_cell.length_c   1.000
_cell.angle_alpha   90.00
_cell.angle_beta   90.00
_cell.angle_gamma   90.00
#
_symmetry.space_group_name_H-M   'P 1'
#
loop_
_entity.id
_entity.type
_entity.pdbx_description
1 polymer ?
#
loop_
_entity_poly.entity_id
_entity_poly.type
_entity_poly.pdbx_seq_one_letter_code
_entity_poly.pdbx_strand_id
1 'polypeptide(L)'
;MTDQKPRVQPKTPIDQDELDHFGTFRASDIDITSREILKIKPENPTDYVFGKNITDHMLTIDYDSETGWGKPQIKPHGPMKVPITASSLHYGISCFEGMNIIKNAETGKLQAFQPSECMVQLLHSSNHIDMPLFDPDELMECTKQLVQMDKGWIPHIDEDVQLYMRLNHVSTDPTLGIKSPTKSRIYAILSPALLRHKALSAKCSQGVNKAWPLGHAQYTLSGNLGPLTPYVYDAKKNGYSDVMWLLDDYVQDLTILNLFF
;
A
#
# COMPACT_ATOMS: atom_id res chain seq x y z
N MET A 1 3.09 -19.92 36.52
CA MET A 1 3.70 -20.61 35.37
C MET A 1 2.71 -20.50 34.23
N THR A 2 2.79 -19.42 33.46
CA THR A 2 1.92 -19.18 32.32
C THR A 2 2.56 -19.82 31.11
N ASP A 3 1.93 -20.86 30.57
CA ASP A 3 2.27 -21.48 29.29
C ASP A 3 2.20 -20.39 28.21
N GLN A 4 3.36 -19.83 27.84
CA GLN A 4 3.50 -19.08 26.61
C GLN A 4 3.34 -20.07 25.47
N LYS A 5 2.13 -20.16 24.91
CA LYS A 5 1.96 -20.80 23.61
C LYS A 5 2.94 -20.15 22.63
N PRO A 6 3.73 -20.94 21.88
CA PRO A 6 4.72 -20.40 20.97
C PRO A 6 4.01 -19.48 19.97
N ARG A 7 4.53 -18.26 19.83
CA ARG A 7 4.16 -17.32 18.77
C ARG A 7 4.30 -18.09 17.46
N VAL A 8 3.19 -18.32 16.76
CA VAL A 8 3.21 -18.93 15.43
C VAL A 8 4.07 -18.02 14.57
N GLN A 9 5.28 -18.46 14.25
CA GLN A 9 6.11 -17.78 13.28
C GLN A 9 5.34 -17.80 11.96
N PRO A 10 5.31 -16.70 11.19
CA PRO A 10 4.70 -16.72 9.86
C PRO A 10 5.33 -17.88 9.06
N LYS A 11 4.47 -18.66 8.40
CA LYS A 11 4.89 -19.81 7.59
C LYS A 11 5.82 -19.34 6.47
N THR A 12 6.98 -20.00 6.46
CA THR A 12 7.95 -20.25 5.37
C THR A 12 8.68 -19.02 4.80
N PRO A 13 10.04 -19.04 4.76
CA PRO A 13 10.79 -18.21 3.82
C PRO A 13 10.19 -18.39 2.42
N ILE A 14 10.07 -17.30 1.67
CA ILE A 14 9.65 -17.37 0.26
C ILE A 14 10.55 -18.38 -0.43
N ASP A 15 9.97 -19.43 -1.00
CA ASP A 15 10.74 -20.46 -1.70
C ASP A 15 11.37 -19.82 -2.95
N GLN A 16 12.69 -19.86 -3.02
CA GLN A 16 13.44 -19.30 -4.15
C GLN A 16 13.01 -19.99 -5.46
N ASP A 17 12.62 -21.27 -5.40
CA ASP A 17 12.17 -22.04 -6.55
C ASP A 17 10.79 -21.58 -7.07
N GLU A 18 9.92 -21.00 -6.22
CA GLU A 18 8.64 -20.41 -6.66
C GLU A 18 8.82 -19.04 -7.33
N LEU A 19 9.81 -18.25 -6.89
CA LEU A 19 10.24 -17.03 -7.58
C LEU A 19 10.81 -17.32 -8.98
N ASP A 20 11.52 -18.44 -9.11
CA ASP A 20 12.21 -18.83 -10.34
C ASP A 20 11.27 -19.43 -11.41
N HIS A 21 10.07 -19.93 -11.05
CA HIS A 21 9.21 -20.67 -11.99
C HIS A 21 8.49 -19.79 -13.05
N PHE A 22 8.19 -18.52 -12.73
CA PHE A 22 7.54 -17.58 -13.67
C PHE A 22 8.40 -16.35 -14.02
N GLY A 23 9.57 -16.21 -13.36
CA GLY A 23 10.42 -15.04 -13.45
C GLY A 23 9.81 -13.78 -12.81
N THR A 24 10.62 -12.74 -12.67
CA THR A 24 10.21 -11.42 -12.18
C THR A 24 10.40 -10.37 -13.28
N PHE A 25 9.68 -9.25 -13.19
CA PHE A 25 10.03 -8.07 -13.98
C PHE A 25 11.39 -7.50 -13.54
N ARG A 26 12.05 -6.76 -14.43
CA ARG A 26 13.33 -6.09 -14.16
C ARG A 26 13.18 -4.58 -14.23
N ALA A 27 13.71 -3.88 -13.23
CA ALA A 27 13.75 -2.42 -13.20
C ALA A 27 14.60 -1.82 -14.32
N SER A 28 15.55 -2.60 -14.87
CA SER A 28 16.33 -2.24 -16.05
C SER A 28 15.48 -2.10 -17.33
N ASP A 29 14.33 -2.77 -17.39
CA ASP A 29 13.47 -2.83 -18.58
C ASP A 29 12.32 -1.81 -18.52
N ILE A 30 12.35 -0.91 -17.53
CA ILE A 30 11.28 0.04 -17.28
C ILE A 30 11.07 0.98 -18.47
N ASP A 31 9.83 1.11 -18.88
CA ASP A 31 9.41 2.06 -19.90
C ASP A 31 8.89 3.33 -19.22
N ILE A 32 9.48 4.48 -19.56
CA ILE A 32 9.18 5.77 -18.94
C ILE A 32 8.56 6.70 -19.98
N THR A 33 7.30 7.04 -19.75
CA THR A 33 6.55 8.03 -20.51
C THR A 33 6.28 9.27 -19.65
N SER A 34 6.89 10.39 -20.01
CA SER A 34 6.65 11.67 -19.35
C SER A 34 5.30 12.28 -19.70
N ARG A 35 4.70 12.98 -18.74
CA ARG A 35 3.52 13.82 -18.95
C ARG A 35 3.92 15.09 -19.73
N GLU A 36 3.20 15.40 -20.81
CA GLU A 36 3.45 16.59 -21.62
C GLU A 36 3.19 17.89 -20.87
N ILE A 37 2.10 17.95 -20.08
CA ILE A 37 1.70 19.11 -19.29
C ILE A 37 1.60 18.70 -17.83
N LEU A 38 2.57 19.12 -17.01
CA LEU A 38 2.60 18.85 -15.58
C LEU A 38 1.36 19.45 -14.87
N LYS A 39 0.89 18.78 -13.83
CA LYS A 39 -0.19 19.29 -12.99
C LYS A 39 0.30 20.52 -12.22
N ILE A 40 -0.64 21.43 -11.97
CA ILE A 40 -0.40 22.58 -11.11
C ILE A 40 -0.24 22.07 -9.67
N LYS A 41 0.88 22.43 -9.06
CA LYS A 41 1.15 22.13 -7.64
C LYS A 41 0.48 23.21 -6.79
N PRO A 42 -0.13 22.87 -5.64
CA PRO A 42 -0.59 23.86 -4.69
C PRO A 42 0.56 24.79 -4.29
N GLU A 43 0.25 26.10 -4.19
CA GLU A 43 1.22 27.10 -3.74
C GLU A 43 1.46 27.01 -2.23
N ASN A 44 0.40 26.74 -1.45
CA ASN A 44 0.51 26.62 0.00
C ASN A 44 0.65 25.15 0.42
N PRO A 45 1.59 24.82 1.33
CA PRO A 45 1.78 23.45 1.81
C PRO A 45 0.56 22.87 2.52
N THR A 46 -0.27 23.72 3.12
CA THR A 46 -1.52 23.35 3.81
C THR A 46 -2.59 22.82 2.87
N ASP A 47 -2.49 23.13 1.58
CA ASP A 47 -3.45 22.74 0.54
C ASP A 47 -3.18 21.30 0.03
N TYR A 48 -2.06 20.69 0.43
CA TYR A 48 -1.82 19.27 0.23
C TYR A 48 -2.74 18.42 1.11
N VAL A 49 -3.73 17.81 0.47
CA VAL A 49 -4.66 16.86 1.09
C VAL A 49 -4.25 15.44 0.71
N PHE A 50 -3.83 14.69 1.72
CA PHE A 50 -3.46 13.28 1.61
C PHE A 50 -4.48 12.47 0.81
N GLY A 51 -4.00 11.73 -0.20
CA GLY A 51 -4.81 10.87 -1.07
C GLY A 51 -5.70 11.60 -2.09
N LYS A 52 -5.72 12.94 -2.10
CA LYS A 52 -6.43 13.72 -3.13
C LYS A 52 -5.47 14.38 -4.12
N ASN A 53 -4.38 14.96 -3.62
CA ASN A 53 -3.30 15.42 -4.46
C ASN A 53 -2.45 14.19 -4.83
N ILE A 54 -2.39 13.87 -6.12
CA ILE A 54 -1.56 12.78 -6.66
C ILE A 54 -0.60 13.38 -7.68
N THR A 55 0.64 12.90 -7.68
CA THR A 55 1.72 13.40 -8.57
C THR A 55 1.46 13.13 -10.05
N ASP A 56 2.37 13.59 -10.91
CA ASP A 56 2.20 13.56 -12.37
C ASP A 56 2.17 12.15 -12.95
N HIS A 57 2.90 11.22 -12.36
CA HIS A 57 3.13 9.87 -12.88
C HIS A 57 2.67 8.78 -11.91
N MET A 58 2.60 7.56 -12.41
CA MET A 58 2.35 6.34 -11.65
C MET A 58 3.18 5.20 -12.23
N LEU A 59 3.56 4.25 -11.39
CA LEU A 59 4.16 2.98 -11.79
C LEU A 59 3.04 1.96 -12.02
N THR A 60 3.11 1.17 -13.09
CA THR A 60 2.24 0.00 -13.31
C THR A 60 3.05 -1.17 -13.85
N ILE A 61 2.77 -2.38 -13.36
CA ILE A 61 3.38 -3.63 -13.81
C ILE A 61 2.28 -4.67 -13.91
N ASP A 62 2.03 -5.18 -15.11
CA ASP A 62 0.98 -6.15 -15.39
C ASP A 62 1.53 -7.58 -15.33
N TYR A 63 0.70 -8.52 -14.87
CA TYR A 63 0.99 -9.96 -14.91
C TYR A 63 -0.11 -10.69 -15.66
N ASP A 64 0.28 -11.70 -16.42
CA ASP A 64 -0.59 -12.69 -17.03
C ASP A 64 0.03 -14.08 -16.86
N SER A 65 -0.72 -15.07 -16.39
CA SER A 65 -0.21 -16.43 -16.15
C SER A 65 0.34 -17.11 -17.42
N GLU A 66 -0.06 -16.66 -18.61
CA GLU A 66 0.44 -17.20 -19.88
C GLU A 66 1.79 -16.58 -20.29
N THR A 67 2.06 -15.33 -19.89
CA THR A 67 3.25 -14.59 -20.35
C THR A 67 4.19 -14.14 -19.22
N GLY A 68 3.82 -14.37 -17.96
CA GLY A 68 4.51 -13.87 -16.79
C GLY A 68 4.33 -12.35 -16.58
N TRP A 69 5.27 -11.76 -15.85
CA TRP A 69 5.31 -10.32 -15.62
C TRP A 69 5.68 -9.55 -16.90
N GLY A 70 4.90 -8.53 -17.22
CA GLY A 70 5.22 -7.54 -18.24
C GLY A 70 6.28 -6.55 -17.79
N LYS A 71 6.72 -5.69 -18.72
CA LYS A 71 7.68 -4.62 -18.42
C LYS A 71 7.08 -3.61 -17.44
N PRO A 72 7.84 -3.14 -16.44
CA PRO A 72 7.41 -2.03 -15.61
C PRO A 72 7.20 -0.78 -16.46
N GLN A 73 6.17 0.01 -16.15
CA GLN A 73 5.88 1.26 -16.85
C GLN A 73 5.70 2.40 -15.86
N ILE A 74 6.47 3.47 -16.01
CA ILE A 74 6.15 4.76 -15.40
C ILE A 74 5.49 5.62 -16.46
N LYS A 75 4.26 6.05 -16.20
CA LYS A 75 3.45 6.79 -17.18
C LYS A 75 2.61 7.86 -16.49
N PRO A 76 2.02 8.82 -17.23
CA PRO A 76 1.18 9.85 -16.63
C PRO A 76 0.06 9.22 -15.78
N HIS A 77 -0.11 9.71 -14.55
CA HIS A 77 -1.18 9.28 -13.65
C HIS A 77 -2.54 9.42 -14.33
N GLY A 78 -3.32 8.34 -14.30
CA GLY A 78 -4.64 8.26 -14.91
C GLY A 78 -5.46 7.09 -14.39
N PRO A 79 -6.71 6.95 -14.86
CA PRO A 79 -7.59 5.87 -14.43
C PRO A 79 -7.02 4.50 -14.83
N MET A 80 -7.18 3.53 -13.94
CA MET A 80 -6.86 2.14 -14.20
C MET A 80 -8.06 1.45 -14.88
N LYS A 81 -7.86 0.97 -16.11
CA LYS A 81 -8.87 0.17 -16.80
C LYS A 81 -8.77 -1.28 -16.33
N VAL A 82 -9.87 -1.81 -15.80
CA VAL A 82 -10.03 -3.22 -15.45
C VAL A 82 -11.39 -3.72 -15.94
N PRO A 83 -11.53 -5.01 -16.26
CA PRO A 83 -12.84 -5.61 -16.52
C PRO A 83 -13.78 -5.39 -15.34
N ILE A 84 -15.07 -5.16 -15.59
CA ILE A 84 -16.06 -5.08 -14.51
C ILE A 84 -16.18 -6.38 -13.71
N THR A 85 -15.74 -7.50 -14.29
CA THR A 85 -15.67 -8.82 -13.68
C THR A 85 -14.34 -9.06 -12.95
N ALA A 86 -13.46 -8.06 -12.81
CA ALA A 86 -12.20 -8.20 -12.11
C ALA A 86 -12.43 -8.69 -10.67
N SER A 87 -11.79 -9.79 -10.27
CA SER A 87 -12.05 -10.40 -8.96
C SER A 87 -11.66 -9.51 -7.77
N SER A 88 -10.82 -8.48 -7.98
CA SER A 88 -10.59 -7.42 -6.98
C SER A 88 -11.86 -6.60 -6.66
N LEU A 89 -12.75 -6.38 -7.63
CA LEU A 89 -13.99 -5.64 -7.46
C LEU A 89 -15.08 -6.46 -6.76
N HIS A 90 -15.06 -7.79 -6.92
CA HIS A 90 -16.11 -8.68 -6.40
C HIS A 90 -15.75 -9.32 -5.07
N TYR A 91 -14.48 -9.69 -4.90
CA TYR A 91 -14.02 -10.49 -3.74
C TYR A 91 -12.91 -9.79 -2.96
N GLY A 92 -12.55 -8.55 -3.32
CA GLY A 92 -11.54 -7.78 -2.61
C GLY A 92 -10.13 -8.35 -2.71
N ILE A 93 -9.85 -9.20 -3.73
CA ILE A 93 -8.52 -9.79 -3.98
C ILE A 93 -7.53 -8.69 -4.37
N SER A 94 -6.98 -8.07 -3.33
CA SER A 94 -6.04 -6.96 -3.40
C SER A 94 -5.38 -6.72 -2.05
N CYS A 95 -4.13 -6.28 -2.10
CA CYS A 95 -3.39 -5.81 -0.94
C CYS A 95 -2.66 -4.51 -1.28
N PHE A 96 -2.21 -3.81 -0.25
CA PHE A 96 -1.54 -2.53 -0.41
C PHE A 96 -0.48 -2.33 0.66
N GLU A 97 0.47 -1.46 0.35
CA GLU A 97 1.44 -0.98 1.31
C GLU A 97 1.66 0.52 1.14
N GLY A 98 2.36 1.13 2.09
CA GLY A 98 2.82 2.49 1.88
C GLY A 98 3.93 2.94 2.79
N MET A 99 4.68 3.93 2.30
CA MET A 99 5.81 4.52 3.00
C MET A 99 5.85 6.02 2.78
N ASN A 100 6.47 6.74 3.71
CA ASN A 100 6.72 8.16 3.55
C ASN A 100 8.14 8.37 3.03
N ILE A 101 8.26 9.21 2.00
CA ILE A 101 9.53 9.76 1.53
C ILE A 101 9.62 11.21 1.99
N ILE A 102 10.72 11.54 2.66
CA ILE A 102 11.03 12.88 3.15
C ILE A 102 12.32 13.40 2.51
N LYS A 103 12.48 14.72 2.48
CA LYS A 103 13.73 15.35 2.11
C LYS A 103 14.52 15.65 3.37
N ASN A 104 15.73 15.10 3.46
CA ASN A 104 16.61 15.31 4.60
C ASN A 104 17.04 16.78 4.66
N ALA A 105 16.85 17.42 5.81
CA ALA A 105 17.07 18.86 5.98
C ALA A 105 18.53 19.30 5.83
N GLU A 106 19.48 18.42 6.17
CA GLU A 106 20.91 18.73 6.14
C GLU A 106 21.54 18.44 4.79
N THR A 107 21.17 17.31 4.18
CA THR A 107 21.80 16.79 2.95
C THR A 107 21.01 17.09 1.69
N GLY A 108 19.74 17.47 1.82
CA GLY A 108 18.80 17.65 0.70
C GLY A 108 18.43 16.34 -0.03
N LYS A 109 18.92 15.18 0.43
CA LYS A 109 18.65 13.88 -0.17
C LYS A 109 17.26 13.37 0.22
N LEU A 110 16.62 12.66 -0.71
CA LEU A 110 15.38 11.95 -0.41
C LEU A 110 15.69 10.69 0.42
N GLN A 111 14.87 10.43 1.43
CA GLN A 111 15.02 9.30 2.33
C GLN A 111 13.64 8.71 2.64
N ALA A 112 13.60 7.38 2.77
CA ALA A 112 12.45 6.64 3.26
C ALA A 112 12.90 5.74 4.42
N PHE A 113 12.00 5.47 5.35
CA PHE A 113 12.28 4.58 6.48
C PHE A 113 11.96 3.13 6.10
N GLN A 114 12.97 2.26 6.18
CA GLN A 114 12.86 0.82 5.90
C GLN A 114 12.07 0.46 4.61
N PRO A 115 12.41 1.05 3.45
CA PRO A 115 11.66 0.82 2.22
C PRO A 115 11.67 -0.65 1.75
N SER A 116 12.74 -1.40 2.05
CA SER A 116 12.86 -2.83 1.74
C SER A 116 11.79 -3.67 2.46
N GLU A 117 11.55 -3.40 3.75
CA GLU A 117 10.52 -4.09 4.54
C GLU A 117 9.12 -3.87 3.96
N CYS A 118 8.86 -2.67 3.43
CA CYS A 118 7.59 -2.37 2.76
C CYS A 118 7.38 -3.23 1.50
N MET A 119 8.43 -3.49 0.72
CA MET A 119 8.33 -4.39 -0.45
C MET A 119 8.11 -5.84 -0.03
N VAL A 120 8.81 -6.30 1.01
CA VAL A 120 8.65 -7.65 1.57
C VAL A 120 7.24 -7.85 2.15
N GLN A 121 6.69 -6.85 2.84
CA GLN A 121 5.33 -6.90 3.37
C GLN A 121 4.28 -6.98 2.24
N LEU A 122 4.47 -6.23 1.15
CA LEU A 122 3.59 -6.34 -0.02
C LEU A 122 3.64 -7.73 -0.63
N LEU A 123 4.83 -8.33 -0.74
CA LEU A 123 5.03 -9.69 -1.24
C LEU A 123 4.34 -10.73 -0.34
N HIS A 124 4.51 -10.63 0.98
CA HIS A 124 3.82 -11.50 1.94
C HIS A 124 2.29 -11.39 1.84
N SER A 125 1.76 -10.17 1.78
CA SER A 125 0.32 -9.95 1.60
C SER A 125 -0.17 -10.48 0.26
N SER A 126 0.62 -10.35 -0.82
CA SER A 126 0.31 -10.87 -2.15
C SER A 126 0.23 -12.40 -2.14
N ASN A 127 1.23 -13.06 -1.57
CA ASN A 127 1.27 -14.52 -1.44
C ASN A 127 0.07 -15.05 -0.64
N HIS A 128 -0.30 -14.36 0.45
CA HIS A 128 -1.43 -14.76 1.29
C HIS A 128 -2.78 -14.80 0.55
N ILE A 129 -2.94 -13.97 -0.49
CA ILE A 129 -4.13 -13.97 -1.36
C ILE A 129 -3.88 -14.61 -2.72
N ASP A 130 -2.85 -15.47 -2.83
CA ASP A 130 -2.53 -16.30 -3.99
C ASP A 130 -2.28 -15.48 -5.28
N MET A 131 -1.69 -14.30 -5.11
CA MET A 131 -1.26 -13.43 -6.21
C MET A 131 0.17 -13.79 -6.64
N PRO A 132 0.55 -13.54 -7.90
CA PRO A 132 1.89 -13.88 -8.39
C PRO A 132 3.00 -13.22 -7.56
N LEU A 133 4.04 -13.98 -7.26
CA LEU A 133 5.22 -13.49 -6.55
C LEU A 133 6.07 -12.60 -7.47
N PHE A 134 6.91 -11.76 -6.86
CA PHE A 134 7.82 -10.84 -7.54
C PHE A 134 9.07 -10.61 -6.70
N ASP A 135 10.15 -10.15 -7.33
CA ASP A 135 11.36 -9.75 -6.63
C ASP A 135 11.18 -8.38 -5.94
N PRO A 136 11.26 -8.31 -4.60
CA PRO A 136 11.05 -7.06 -3.86
C PRO A 136 12.13 -6.00 -4.15
N ASP A 137 13.35 -6.41 -4.53
CA ASP A 137 14.42 -5.48 -4.87
C ASP A 137 14.18 -4.81 -6.23
N GLU A 138 13.67 -5.57 -7.21
CA GLU A 138 13.27 -5.01 -8.51
C GLU A 138 12.09 -4.04 -8.37
N LEU A 139 11.13 -4.33 -7.48
CA LEU A 139 10.06 -3.38 -7.16
C LEU A 139 10.60 -2.12 -6.47
N MET A 140 11.58 -2.29 -5.56
CA MET A 140 12.25 -1.16 -4.91
C MET A 140 12.96 -0.26 -5.92
N GLU A 141 13.66 -0.81 -6.91
CA GLU A 141 14.32 0.00 -7.93
C GLU A 141 13.31 0.70 -8.86
N CYS A 142 12.22 0.03 -9.25
CA CYS A 142 11.13 0.66 -10.01
C CYS A 142 10.52 1.86 -9.25
N THR A 143 10.27 1.71 -7.95
CA THR A 143 9.66 2.75 -7.12
C THR A 143 10.60 3.92 -6.86
N LYS A 144 11.92 3.68 -6.74
CA LYS A 144 12.94 4.74 -6.70
C LYS A 144 12.92 5.58 -7.98
N GLN A 145 12.77 4.96 -9.15
CA GLN A 145 12.68 5.69 -10.41
C GLN A 145 11.42 6.58 -10.49
N LEU A 146 10.27 6.08 -9.99
CA LEU A 146 9.05 6.89 -9.89
C LEU A 146 9.24 8.10 -8.97
N VAL A 147 9.82 7.90 -7.78
CA VAL A 147 10.12 8.99 -6.84
C VAL A 147 11.08 10.00 -7.46
N GLN A 148 12.09 9.55 -8.20
CA GLN A 148 13.04 10.43 -8.86
C GLN A 148 12.39 11.28 -9.96
N MET A 149 11.44 10.70 -10.70
CA MET A 149 10.68 11.41 -11.73
C MET A 149 9.79 12.51 -11.13
N ASP A 150 9.12 12.19 -10.03
CA ASP A 150 8.17 13.09 -9.36
C ASP A 150 8.77 13.84 -8.17
N LYS A 151 10.09 13.84 -7.98
CA LYS A 151 10.77 14.48 -6.84
C LYS A 151 10.43 15.96 -6.66
N GLY A 152 10.06 16.64 -7.75
CA GLY A 152 9.65 18.04 -7.71
C GLY A 152 8.33 18.28 -6.98
N TRP A 153 7.59 17.25 -6.60
CA TRP A 153 6.39 17.32 -5.75
C TRP A 153 6.70 17.38 -4.27
N ILE A 154 7.93 17.07 -3.86
CA ILE A 154 8.39 17.35 -2.50
C ILE A 154 8.86 18.81 -2.50
N PRO A 155 8.19 19.70 -1.76
CA PRO A 155 8.50 21.11 -1.76
C PRO A 155 9.80 21.41 -0.99
N HIS A 156 10.01 22.67 -0.62
CA HIS A 156 11.26 23.13 -0.04
C HIS A 156 11.59 22.45 1.30
N ILE A 157 12.87 22.46 1.63
CA ILE A 157 13.45 21.72 2.75
C ILE A 157 12.93 22.18 4.13
N ASP A 158 12.39 23.39 4.17
CA ASP A 158 11.87 24.06 5.38
C ASP A 158 10.38 23.77 5.63
N GLU A 159 9.76 22.94 4.79
CA GLU A 159 8.36 22.57 4.91
C GLU A 159 8.20 21.14 5.42
N ASP A 160 7.27 20.92 6.35
CA ASP A 160 6.90 19.62 6.91
C ASP A 160 6.10 18.75 5.90
N VAL A 161 6.47 18.77 4.62
CA VAL A 161 5.78 18.02 3.55
C VAL A 161 6.54 16.77 3.22
N GLN A 162 5.81 15.66 3.20
CA GLN A 162 6.29 14.35 2.79
C GLN A 162 5.58 13.92 1.50
N LEU A 163 6.21 12.97 0.81
CA LEU A 163 5.58 12.25 -0.29
C LEU A 163 5.21 10.86 0.19
N TYR A 164 3.92 10.61 0.35
CA TYR A 164 3.43 9.28 0.66
C TYR A 164 3.36 8.44 -0.61
N MET A 165 4.07 7.31 -0.62
CA MET A 165 3.92 6.30 -1.65
C MET A 165 2.84 5.30 -1.23
N ARG A 166 1.93 5.03 -2.16
CA ARG A 166 0.92 3.98 -2.03
C ARG A 166 1.18 2.92 -3.09
N LEU A 167 1.60 1.74 -2.65
CA LEU A 167 1.77 0.53 -3.45
C LEU A 167 0.51 -0.33 -3.34
N ASN A 168 0.08 -0.94 -4.44
CA ASN A 168 -1.02 -1.89 -4.44
C ASN A 168 -0.69 -3.05 -5.36
N HIS A 169 -1.18 -4.23 -5.02
CA HIS A 169 -1.25 -5.39 -5.89
C HIS A 169 -2.72 -5.82 -5.98
N VAL A 170 -3.30 -5.76 -7.17
CA VAL A 170 -4.73 -5.99 -7.39
C VAL A 170 -4.96 -7.06 -8.44
N SER A 171 -5.92 -7.94 -8.21
CA SER A 171 -6.36 -8.87 -9.25
C SER A 171 -7.09 -8.12 -10.37
N THR A 172 -6.75 -8.46 -11.61
CA THR A 172 -7.42 -7.96 -12.82
C THR A 172 -8.08 -9.09 -13.62
N ASP A 173 -8.11 -10.31 -13.07
CA ASP A 173 -8.69 -11.51 -13.69
C ASP A 173 -10.19 -11.34 -13.97
N PRO A 174 -10.64 -11.39 -15.25
CA PRO A 174 -12.03 -11.16 -15.65
C PRO A 174 -12.95 -12.34 -15.31
N THR A 175 -13.13 -12.65 -14.03
CA THR A 175 -13.86 -13.84 -13.58
C THR A 175 -14.75 -13.57 -12.37
N LEU A 176 -15.93 -14.19 -12.37
CA LEU A 176 -16.82 -14.28 -11.20
C LEU A 176 -16.63 -15.59 -10.43
N GLY A 177 -15.64 -16.41 -10.81
CA GLY A 177 -15.27 -17.58 -10.02
C GLY A 177 -14.27 -17.19 -8.93
N ILE A 178 -14.40 -17.80 -7.75
CA ILE A 178 -13.36 -17.68 -6.71
C ILE A 178 -12.26 -18.69 -7.04
N LYS A 179 -11.11 -18.19 -7.45
CA LYS A 179 -9.92 -18.96 -7.82
C LYS A 179 -8.66 -18.07 -7.75
N SER A 180 -7.49 -18.70 -7.83
CA SER A 180 -6.20 -18.06 -8.05
C SER A 180 -6.27 -17.10 -9.26
N PRO A 181 -5.93 -15.82 -9.10
CA PRO A 181 -5.95 -14.86 -10.21
C PRO A 181 -4.95 -15.21 -11.30
N THR A 182 -5.41 -15.31 -12.54
CA THR A 182 -4.52 -15.50 -13.70
C THR A 182 -4.01 -14.19 -14.28
N LYS A 183 -4.58 -13.05 -13.86
CA LYS A 183 -4.12 -11.71 -14.24
C LYS A 183 -4.12 -10.78 -13.04
N SER A 184 -3.07 -10.00 -12.90
CA SER A 184 -2.95 -9.00 -11.84
C SER A 184 -2.20 -7.77 -12.29
N ARG A 185 -2.19 -6.75 -11.43
CA ARG A 185 -1.41 -5.54 -11.61
C ARG A 185 -0.83 -5.06 -10.29
N ILE A 186 0.47 -4.79 -10.28
CA ILE A 186 1.10 -3.95 -9.27
C ILE A 186 1.08 -2.51 -9.76
N TYR A 187 0.75 -1.56 -8.88
CA TYR A 187 0.88 -0.14 -9.19
C TYR A 187 1.31 0.68 -7.98
N ALA A 188 2.02 1.77 -8.24
CA ALA A 188 2.44 2.74 -7.24
C ALA A 188 2.01 4.16 -7.63
N ILE A 189 1.48 4.89 -6.67
CA ILE A 189 1.18 6.33 -6.80
C ILE A 189 1.84 7.10 -5.67
N LEU A 190 2.11 8.38 -5.91
CA LEU A 190 2.70 9.28 -4.93
C LEU A 190 1.69 10.38 -4.58
N SER A 191 1.57 10.70 -3.30
CA SER A 191 0.67 11.72 -2.79
C SER A 191 1.42 12.64 -1.83
N PRO A 192 1.62 13.92 -2.17
CA PRO A 192 2.17 14.88 -1.23
C PRO A 192 1.19 15.12 -0.08
N ALA A 193 1.72 15.19 1.14
CA ALA A 193 0.94 15.45 2.34
C ALA A 193 1.77 16.23 3.36
N LEU A 194 1.14 17.19 4.02
CA LEU A 194 1.73 17.86 5.18
C LEU A 194 1.70 16.90 6.39
N LEU A 195 2.82 16.79 7.09
CA LEU A 195 2.90 16.13 8.39
C LEU A 195 2.05 16.92 9.38
N ARG A 196 1.10 16.24 10.04
CA ARG A 196 0.21 16.85 11.02
C ARG A 196 0.45 16.23 12.38
N HIS A 197 0.88 17.04 13.33
CA HIS A 197 0.98 16.65 14.73
C HIS A 197 -0.33 17.03 15.43
N LYS A 198 -1.28 16.10 15.47
CA LYS A 198 -2.57 16.30 16.13
C LYS A 198 -2.80 15.18 17.14
N ALA A 199 -3.15 15.54 18.37
CA ALA A 199 -3.63 14.59 19.36
C ALA A 199 -4.92 13.90 18.85
N LEU A 200 -4.95 12.57 18.92
CA LEU A 200 -6.08 11.78 18.47
C LEU A 200 -6.97 11.42 19.67
N SER A 201 -8.28 11.59 19.47
CA SER A 201 -9.30 11.01 20.34
C SER A 201 -9.83 9.72 19.72
N ALA A 202 -10.03 8.67 20.51
CA ALA A 202 -10.48 7.38 20.01
C ALA A 202 -11.78 6.94 20.67
N LYS A 203 -12.70 6.37 19.88
CA LYS A 203 -13.89 5.67 20.36
C LYS A 203 -13.57 4.18 20.47
N CYS A 204 -13.78 3.55 21.62
CA CYS A 204 -13.63 2.09 21.74
C CYS A 204 -14.65 1.37 20.86
N SER A 205 -14.24 0.32 20.16
CA SER A 205 -15.16 -0.54 19.42
C SER A 205 -16.15 -1.22 20.38
N GLN A 206 -17.41 -1.38 19.94
CA GLN A 206 -18.46 -2.04 20.69
C GLN A 206 -19.26 -2.98 19.79
N GLY A 207 -19.41 -4.24 20.21
CA GLY A 207 -20.20 -5.24 19.48
C GLY A 207 -19.64 -5.60 18.10
N VAL A 208 -18.37 -5.26 17.82
CA VAL A 208 -17.67 -5.57 16.59
C VAL A 208 -16.18 -5.75 16.86
N ASN A 209 -15.58 -6.72 16.19
CA ASN A 209 -14.14 -6.95 16.22
C ASN A 209 -13.59 -6.69 14.82
N LYS A 210 -12.47 -5.97 14.76
CA LYS A 210 -11.74 -5.74 13.50
C LYS A 210 -11.05 -7.02 13.02
N ALA A 211 -10.44 -7.73 13.96
CA ALA A 211 -9.59 -8.87 13.69
C ALA A 211 -9.85 -9.97 14.72
N TRP A 212 -9.63 -11.21 14.29
CA TRP A 212 -9.77 -12.41 15.11
C TRP A 212 -8.47 -13.22 15.05
N PRO A 213 -8.14 -13.99 16.10
CA PRO A 213 -7.04 -14.95 16.04
C PRO A 213 -7.20 -15.89 14.82
N LEU A 214 -6.10 -16.14 14.11
CA LEU A 214 -6.07 -16.90 12.84
C LEU A 214 -6.80 -16.24 11.66
N GLY A 215 -7.29 -15.01 11.83
CA GLY A 215 -7.79 -14.18 10.73
C GLY A 215 -6.66 -13.60 9.88
N HIS A 216 -7.02 -12.67 9.00
CA HIS A 216 -6.11 -12.14 7.98
C HIS A 216 -5.52 -10.75 8.30
N ALA A 217 -5.73 -10.25 9.53
CA ALA A 217 -5.38 -8.89 9.91
C ALA A 217 -3.86 -8.63 10.03
N GLN A 218 -3.04 -9.69 10.07
CA GLN A 218 -1.59 -9.56 10.00
C GLN A 218 -1.08 -9.21 8.60
N TYR A 219 -1.95 -9.30 7.58
CA TYR A 219 -1.68 -8.91 6.21
C TYR A 219 -2.42 -7.61 5.87
N THR A 220 -1.86 -6.83 4.96
CA THR A 220 -2.38 -5.54 4.52
C THR A 220 -3.36 -5.68 3.35
N LEU A 221 -4.45 -6.42 3.61
CA LEU A 221 -5.49 -6.70 2.62
C LEU A 221 -6.55 -5.60 2.59
N SER A 222 -7.04 -5.25 1.40
CA SER A 222 -8.12 -4.26 1.24
C SER A 222 -9.40 -4.68 1.97
N GLY A 223 -9.70 -5.99 1.99
CA GLY A 223 -10.87 -6.55 2.67
C GLY A 223 -10.88 -6.34 4.18
N ASN A 224 -9.72 -6.10 4.81
CA ASN A 224 -9.62 -5.88 6.26
C ASN A 224 -10.15 -4.49 6.67
N LEU A 225 -10.17 -3.50 5.76
CA LEU A 225 -10.53 -2.12 6.09
C LEU A 225 -11.96 -1.73 5.66
N GLY A 226 -12.46 -2.26 4.55
CA GLY A 226 -13.79 -1.90 4.03
C GLY A 226 -14.92 -2.01 5.06
N PRO A 227 -15.07 -3.16 5.76
CA PRO A 227 -16.10 -3.37 6.78
C PRO A 227 -16.00 -2.43 8.00
N LEU A 228 -14.87 -1.76 8.21
CA LEU A 228 -14.66 -0.85 9.34
C LEU A 228 -15.29 0.53 9.11
N THR A 229 -15.61 0.87 7.86
CA THR A 229 -16.07 2.20 7.43
C THR A 229 -17.26 2.74 8.25
N PRO A 230 -18.33 1.98 8.52
CA PRO A 230 -19.46 2.49 9.32
C PRO A 230 -19.06 2.92 10.74
N TYR A 231 -18.12 2.21 11.36
CA TYR A 231 -17.65 2.49 12.72
C TYR A 231 -16.73 3.70 12.77
N VAL A 232 -15.84 3.85 11.77
CA VAL A 232 -15.01 5.05 11.62
C VAL A 232 -15.88 6.28 11.36
N TYR A 233 -16.92 6.14 10.53
CA TYR A 233 -17.90 7.20 10.30
C TYR A 233 -18.62 7.59 11.59
N ASP A 234 -19.12 6.62 12.35
CA ASP A 234 -19.80 6.85 13.62
C ASP A 234 -18.88 7.52 14.66
N ALA A 235 -17.63 7.07 14.80
CA ALA A 235 -16.65 7.71 15.67
C ALA A 235 -16.46 9.19 15.33
N LYS A 236 -16.27 9.51 14.04
CA LYS A 236 -16.14 10.89 13.56
C LYS A 236 -17.39 11.73 13.82
N LYS A 237 -18.57 11.15 13.58
CA LYS A 237 -19.87 11.80 13.85
C LYS A 237 -20.03 12.16 15.33
N ASN A 238 -19.45 11.37 16.24
CA ASN A 238 -19.48 11.60 17.68
C ASN A 238 -18.27 12.38 18.22
N GLY A 239 -17.49 13.05 17.35
CA GLY A 239 -16.38 13.92 17.77
C GLY A 239 -15.06 13.20 18.07
N TYR A 240 -14.96 11.91 17.77
CA TYR A 240 -13.71 11.16 17.86
C TYR A 240 -12.90 11.24 16.56
N SER A 241 -11.59 11.07 16.65
CA SER A 241 -10.70 11.05 15.50
C SER A 241 -10.71 9.70 14.78
N ASP A 242 -10.75 8.60 15.54
CA ASP A 242 -10.74 7.23 15.03
C ASP A 242 -11.36 6.22 16.05
N VAL A 243 -11.27 4.92 15.74
CA VAL A 243 -11.76 3.81 16.55
C VAL A 243 -10.58 3.04 17.16
N MET A 244 -10.59 2.87 18.48
CA MET A 244 -9.69 1.94 19.17
C MET A 244 -10.36 0.57 19.20
N TRP A 245 -9.78 -0.40 18.48
CA TRP A 245 -10.33 -1.73 18.32
C TRP A 245 -9.97 -2.62 19.49
N LEU A 246 -11.00 -3.27 20.03
CA LEU A 246 -10.91 -4.22 21.13
C LEU A 246 -11.23 -5.62 20.62
N LEU A 247 -10.60 -6.61 21.26
CA LEU A 247 -10.98 -8.01 21.19
C LEU A 247 -11.10 -8.51 22.63
N ASP A 248 -12.34 -8.71 23.08
CA ASP A 248 -12.67 -8.92 24.49
C ASP A 248 -12.06 -7.79 25.33
N ASP A 249 -11.23 -8.12 26.32
CA ASP A 249 -10.56 -7.16 27.21
C ASP A 249 -9.20 -6.67 26.66
N TYR A 250 -8.83 -7.05 25.43
CA TYR A 250 -7.55 -6.69 24.82
C TYR A 250 -7.68 -5.53 23.85
N VAL A 251 -6.75 -4.58 23.97
CA VAL A 251 -6.55 -3.54 22.95
C VAL A 251 -5.79 -4.13 21.77
N GLN A 252 -6.35 -4.00 20.57
CA GLN A 252 -5.73 -4.44 19.31
C GLN A 252 -4.92 -3.31 18.68
N ASP A 253 -5.61 -2.29 18.13
CA ASP A 253 -5.00 -1.22 17.35
C ASP A 253 -5.94 0.00 17.22
N LEU A 254 -5.46 1.05 16.58
CA LEU A 254 -6.21 2.25 16.21
C LEU A 254 -6.36 2.31 14.68
N THR A 255 -7.28 1.49 14.15
CA THR A 255 -7.67 1.33 12.73
C THR A 255 -6.53 1.03 11.74
N ILE A 256 -5.58 1.93 11.55
CA ILE A 256 -4.38 1.75 10.72
C ILE A 256 -3.08 2.01 11.49
N LEU A 257 -3.15 2.22 12.81
CA LEU A 257 -2.01 2.53 13.67
C LEU A 257 -1.87 1.49 14.78
N ASN A 258 -0.63 1.07 15.06
CA ASN A 258 -0.32 0.27 16.24
C ASN A 258 -0.34 1.14 17.50
N LEU A 259 -0.65 0.54 18.65
CA LEU A 259 -0.71 1.21 19.95
C LEU A 259 0.46 0.81 20.85
N PHE A 260 0.98 1.76 21.62
CA PHE A 260 2.06 1.59 22.60
C PHE A 260 1.65 2.27 23.91
N PHE A 261 2.04 1.69 25.05
CA PHE A 261 1.70 2.15 26.41
C PHE A 261 2.96 2.36 27.25
#